data_AF-A0A2E7AJE7-F1
#
_entry.id   AF-A0A2E7AJE7-F1
#
_cell.length_a   1.000
_cell.length_b   1.000
_cell.length_c   1.000
_cell.angle_alpha   90.00
_cell.angle_beta   90.00
_cell.angle_gamma   90.00
#
_symmetry.space_group_name_H-M   'P 1'
#
loop_
_entity.id
_entity.type
_entity.pdbx_description
1 polymer ?
#
loop_
_entity_poly.entity_id
_entity_poly.type
_entity_poly.pdbx_seq_one_letter_code
_entity_poly.pdbx_strand_id
1 'polypeptide(L)'
;MLNQEAVEWPDQVEILVERLESEATERALSREERALIDVYETVPILESEDCLHEFWQSEVDQQRIINSFDLIGATALVDPLNASRWCGSCSPDRNEYSETEAQYLATIEEDLPVGMEELVDLLLAFIEGELE
;
A
#
# COMPACT_ATOMS: atom_id res chain seq x y z
N MET A 1 -5.94 17.23 -6.37
CA MET A 1 -6.49 16.05 -5.69
C MET A 1 -6.48 14.93 -6.70
N LEU A 2 -5.75 13.86 -6.40
CA LEU A 2 -5.82 12.62 -7.18
C LEU A 2 -7.26 12.15 -7.09
N ASN A 3 -7.94 12.12 -8.23
CA ASN A 3 -9.36 11.81 -8.32
C ASN A 3 -9.50 10.32 -8.62
N GLN A 4 -8.91 9.48 -7.77
CA GLN A 4 -8.94 8.03 -7.90
C GLN A 4 -10.22 7.50 -7.27
N GLU A 5 -10.87 6.55 -7.94
CA GLU A 5 -11.94 5.77 -7.32
C GLU A 5 -11.32 4.87 -6.25
N ALA A 6 -11.95 4.83 -5.07
CA ALA A 6 -11.48 3.96 -4.00
C ALA A 6 -11.58 2.50 -4.44
N VAL A 7 -10.59 1.70 -4.06
CA VAL A 7 -10.52 0.27 -4.27
C VAL A 7 -11.69 -0.39 -3.56
N GLU A 8 -12.54 -1.06 -4.33
CA GLU A 8 -13.60 -1.90 -3.79
C GLU A 8 -13.06 -3.32 -3.59
N TRP A 9 -12.93 -3.73 -2.33
CA TRP A 9 -12.45 -5.06 -1.99
C TRP A 9 -13.54 -6.12 -2.21
N PRO A 10 -13.21 -7.26 -2.86
CA PRO A 10 -14.11 -8.40 -2.93
C PRO A 10 -14.37 -9.00 -1.54
N ASP A 11 -15.60 -9.47 -1.28
CA ASP A 11 -16.00 -10.12 -0.01
C ASP A 11 -14.99 -11.20 0.46
N GLN A 12 -14.41 -11.95 -0.48
CA GLN A 12 -13.41 -12.98 -0.19
C GLN A 12 -12.16 -12.41 0.51
N VAL A 13 -11.70 -11.23 0.07
CA VAL A 13 -10.55 -10.54 0.65
C VAL A 13 -10.89 -10.08 2.06
N GLU A 14 -12.03 -9.41 2.23
CA GLU A 14 -12.47 -8.89 3.54
C GLU A 14 -12.60 -10.02 4.57
N ILE A 15 -13.31 -11.10 4.23
CA ILE A 15 -13.50 -12.26 5.11
C ILE A 15 -12.15 -12.90 5.49
N LEU A 16 -11.23 -13.00 4.53
CA LEU A 16 -9.93 -13.60 4.77
C LEU A 16 -9.07 -12.72 5.68
N VAL A 17 -9.08 -11.40 5.49
CA VAL A 17 -8.39 -10.44 6.35
C VAL A 17 -8.95 -10.52 7.77
N GLU A 18 -10.28 -10.42 7.95
CA GLU A 18 -10.90 -10.52 9.28
C GLU A 18 -10.52 -11.83 10.00
N ARG A 19 -10.47 -12.95 9.26
CA ARG A 19 -10.02 -14.24 9.79
C ARG A 19 -8.56 -14.18 10.24
N LEU A 20 -7.66 -13.69 9.39
CA LEU A 20 -6.23 -13.63 9.68
C LEU A 20 -5.90 -12.65 10.82
N GLU A 21 -6.62 -11.54 10.94
CA GLU A 21 -6.50 -10.62 12.09
C GLU A 21 -6.86 -11.31 13.39
N SER A 22 -7.94 -12.09 13.41
CA SER A 22 -8.30 -12.90 14.57
C SER A 22 -7.20 -13.92 14.89
N GLU A 23 -6.72 -14.65 13.89
CA GLU A 23 -5.68 -15.67 14.07
C GLU A 23 -4.33 -15.08 14.53
N ALA A 24 -4.01 -13.85 14.12
CA ALA A 24 -2.79 -13.14 14.53
C ALA A 24 -2.72 -12.90 16.05
N THR A 25 -3.87 -12.93 16.75
CA THR A 25 -3.91 -12.85 18.22
C THR A 25 -3.50 -14.16 18.91
N GLU A 26 -3.60 -15.28 18.19
CA GLU A 26 -3.38 -16.64 18.72
C GLU A 26 -2.07 -17.25 18.23
N ARG A 27 -1.62 -16.90 17.01
CA ARG A 27 -0.40 -17.41 16.39
C ARG A 27 0.32 -16.34 15.57
N ALA A 28 1.58 -16.60 15.26
CA ALA A 28 2.27 -15.83 14.22
C ALA A 28 1.70 -16.17 12.84
N LEU A 29 1.50 -15.15 12.02
CA LEU A 29 1.13 -15.29 10.61
C LEU A 29 2.33 -15.71 9.77
N SER A 30 2.07 -16.42 8.67
CA SER A 30 3.06 -16.65 7.63
C SER A 30 3.42 -15.34 6.93
N ARG A 31 4.44 -15.39 6.08
CA ARG A 31 4.86 -14.23 5.30
C ARG A 31 3.75 -13.79 4.33
N GLU A 32 3.11 -14.77 3.70
CA GLU A 32 2.06 -14.60 2.71
C GLU A 32 0.78 -14.06 3.34
N GLU A 33 0.39 -14.61 4.50
CA GLU A 33 -0.75 -14.12 5.30
C GLU A 33 -0.54 -12.68 5.76
N ARG A 34 0.68 -12.37 6.22
CA ARG A 34 0.99 -10.98 6.63
C ARG A 34 1.02 -10.04 5.44
N ALA A 35 1.46 -10.50 4.27
CA ALA A 35 1.50 -9.67 3.07
C ALA A 35 0.09 -9.23 2.64
N LEU A 36 -0.88 -10.12 2.72
CA LEU A 36 -2.29 -9.80 2.47
C LEU A 36 -2.80 -8.68 3.41
N ILE A 37 -2.58 -8.84 4.72
CA ILE A 37 -2.99 -7.82 5.70
C ILE A 37 -2.26 -6.50 5.46
N ASP A 38 -0.94 -6.54 5.25
CA ASP A 38 -0.15 -5.32 5.02
C ASP A 38 -0.65 -4.52 3.81
N VAL A 39 -0.99 -5.19 2.70
CA VAL A 39 -1.55 -4.51 1.52
C VAL A 39 -2.93 -3.95 1.81
N TYR A 40 -3.83 -4.75 2.41
CA TYR A 40 -5.17 -4.32 2.76
C TYR A 40 -5.18 -3.08 3.68
N GLU A 41 -4.34 -3.09 4.72
CA GLU A 41 -4.21 -1.97 5.67
C GLU A 41 -3.57 -0.72 5.03
N THR A 42 -2.74 -0.89 4.00
CA THR A 42 -2.00 0.22 3.38
C THR A 42 -2.80 0.95 2.31
N VAL A 43 -3.69 0.26 1.59
CA VAL A 43 -4.48 0.86 0.51
C VAL A 43 -5.24 2.12 0.95
N PRO A 44 -5.94 2.16 2.09
CA PRO A 44 -6.62 3.37 2.56
C PRO A 44 -5.66 4.55 2.81
N ILE A 45 -4.40 4.29 3.15
CA ILE A 45 -3.37 5.32 3.33
C ILE A 45 -2.97 5.90 1.96
N LEU A 46 -2.85 5.05 0.94
CA LEU A 46 -2.52 5.48 -0.42
C LEU A 46 -3.67 6.23 -1.10
N GLU A 47 -4.91 5.98 -0.67
CA GLU A 47 -6.11 6.69 -1.13
C GLU A 47 -6.36 8.01 -0.42
N SER A 48 -5.60 8.32 0.62
CA SER A 48 -5.74 9.56 1.36
C SER A 48 -5.33 10.77 0.51
N GLU A 49 -5.70 11.97 0.97
CA GLU A 49 -5.28 13.22 0.31
C GLU A 49 -3.75 13.37 0.25
N ASP A 50 -3.06 12.83 1.26
CA ASP A 50 -1.60 12.91 1.42
C ASP A 50 -0.84 11.70 0.89
N CYS A 51 -1.52 10.59 0.59
CA CYS A 51 -1.05 9.49 -0.24
C CYS A 51 0.36 9.00 0.17
N LEU A 52 1.37 9.15 -0.71
CA LEU A 52 2.75 8.72 -0.46
C LEU A 52 3.39 9.48 0.71
N HIS A 53 3.04 10.75 0.91
CA HIS A 53 3.51 11.49 2.06
C HIS A 53 2.99 10.83 3.35
N GLU A 54 1.69 10.55 3.43
CA GLU A 54 1.10 9.90 4.61
C GLU A 54 1.69 8.52 4.86
N PHE A 55 1.88 7.72 3.81
CA PHE A 55 2.53 6.42 3.90
C PHE A 55 3.90 6.50 4.59
N TRP A 56 4.73 7.47 4.19
CA TRP A 56 6.07 7.65 4.75
C TRP A 56 6.11 8.33 6.12
N GLN A 57 5.05 9.06 6.49
CA GLN A 57 4.93 9.68 7.82
C GLN A 57 4.21 8.80 8.85
N SER A 58 3.51 7.75 8.40
CA SER A 58 2.81 6.82 9.27
C SER A 58 3.75 5.94 10.11
N GLU A 59 3.26 5.43 11.23
CA GLU A 59 4.04 4.57 12.16
C GLU A 59 4.15 3.10 11.69
N VAL A 60 3.82 2.83 10.43
CA VAL A 60 3.90 1.49 9.84
C VAL A 60 5.35 1.10 9.53
N ASP A 61 5.60 -0.19 9.31
CA ASP A 61 6.88 -0.66 8.79
C ASP A 61 6.87 -0.59 7.26
N GLN A 62 7.30 0.55 6.69
CA GLN A 62 7.25 0.78 5.24
C GLN A 62 8.06 -0.25 4.45
N GLN A 63 9.19 -0.71 4.99
CA GLN A 63 10.01 -1.71 4.30
C GLN A 63 9.33 -3.08 4.27
N ARG A 64 8.68 -3.47 5.37
CA ARG A 64 7.85 -4.68 5.38
C ARG A 64 6.73 -4.58 4.35
N ILE A 65 5.99 -3.47 4.35
CA ILE A 65 4.87 -3.26 3.43
C ILE A 65 5.32 -3.29 1.97
N ILE A 66 6.41 -2.60 1.62
CA ILE A 66 6.96 -2.63 0.26
C ILE A 66 7.31 -4.07 -0.16
N ASN A 67 7.91 -4.87 0.74
CA ASN A 67 8.19 -6.28 0.46
C ASN A 67 6.92 -7.14 0.33
N SER A 68 5.82 -6.74 0.98
CA SER A 68 4.51 -7.39 0.85
C SER A 68 3.87 -7.10 -0.51
N PHE A 69 3.91 -5.85 -0.99
CA PHE A 69 3.50 -5.50 -2.35
C PHE A 69 4.35 -6.22 -3.40
N ASP A 70 5.66 -6.31 -3.20
CA ASP A 70 6.57 -7.06 -4.08
C ASP A 70 6.24 -8.56 -4.10
N LEU A 71 5.91 -9.15 -2.94
CA LEU A 71 5.53 -10.56 -2.83
C LEU A 71 4.24 -10.88 -3.60
N ILE A 72 3.26 -9.98 -3.55
CA ILE A 72 1.99 -10.10 -4.30
C ILE A 72 2.20 -9.84 -5.81
N GLY A 73 3.34 -9.25 -6.19
CA GLY A 73 3.67 -8.93 -7.59
C GLY A 73 3.19 -7.56 -8.04
N ALA A 74 2.77 -6.69 -7.12
CA ALA A 74 2.30 -5.32 -7.38
C ALA A 74 3.46 -4.36 -7.66
N THR A 75 4.32 -4.71 -8.63
CA THR A 75 5.54 -3.96 -8.97
C THR A 75 5.27 -2.51 -9.37
N ALA A 76 4.13 -2.24 -10.02
CA ALA A 76 3.68 -0.91 -10.37
C ALA A 76 3.45 0.01 -9.15
N LEU A 77 3.18 -0.54 -7.97
CA LEU A 77 3.11 0.21 -6.70
C LEU A 77 4.46 0.23 -5.96
N VAL A 78 5.27 -0.83 -6.08
CA VAL A 78 6.59 -0.90 -5.45
C VAL A 78 7.53 0.21 -5.94
N ASP A 79 7.50 0.51 -7.23
CA ASP A 79 8.33 1.56 -7.83
C ASP A 79 8.04 2.97 -7.25
N PRO A 80 6.79 3.47 -7.27
CA PRO A 80 6.46 4.78 -6.69
C PRO A 80 6.63 4.82 -5.16
N LEU A 81 6.37 3.73 -4.45
CA LEU A 81 6.66 3.63 -3.02
C LEU A 81 8.16 3.83 -2.75
N ASN A 82 9.04 3.15 -3.50
CA ASN A 82 10.48 3.32 -3.34
C ASN A 82 10.99 4.69 -3.80
N ALA A 83 10.43 5.23 -4.89
CA ALA A 83 10.80 6.54 -5.43
C ALA A 83 10.46 7.68 -4.46
N SER A 84 9.40 7.52 -3.65
CA SER A 84 8.96 8.49 -2.63
C SER A 84 9.63 8.33 -1.26
N ARG A 85 10.58 7.40 -1.10
CA ARG A 85 11.27 7.14 0.19
C ARG A 85 11.85 8.37 0.88
N TRP A 86 12.25 9.37 0.11
CA TRP A 86 12.79 10.62 0.65
C TRP A 86 11.77 11.37 1.54
N CYS A 87 10.46 11.19 1.32
CA CYS A 87 9.40 11.79 2.13
C CYS A 87 9.52 11.45 3.61
N GLY A 88 10.00 10.25 3.97
CA GLY A 88 10.16 9.84 5.36
C GLY A 88 11.27 10.58 6.12
N SER A 89 12.09 11.36 5.41
CA SER A 89 13.12 12.23 6.00
C SER A 89 12.78 13.72 5.95
N CYS A 90 11.64 14.06 5.35
CA CYS A 90 11.18 15.44 5.19
C CYS A 90 10.33 15.90 6.38
N SER A 91 9.85 17.15 6.31
CA SER A 91 8.92 17.67 7.31
C SER A 91 7.67 16.79 7.41
N PRO A 92 7.10 16.61 8.62
CA PRO A 92 5.80 15.97 8.81
C PRO A 92 4.63 16.76 8.24
N ASP A 93 4.81 18.03 7.86
CA ASP A 93 3.79 18.82 7.16
C ASP A 93 4.12 18.88 5.66
N ARG A 94 3.31 18.22 4.83
CA ARG A 94 3.41 18.26 3.36
C ARG A 94 3.42 19.68 2.80
N ASN A 95 2.75 20.63 3.46
CA ASN A 95 2.68 22.03 3.00
C ASN A 95 4.02 22.77 3.13
N GLU A 96 4.98 22.22 3.88
CA GLU A 96 6.33 22.78 3.99
C GLU A 96 7.26 22.34 2.85
N TYR A 97 6.78 21.53 1.91
CA TYR A 97 7.57 21.09 0.77
C TYR A 97 7.87 22.29 -0.14
N SER A 98 9.09 22.33 -0.67
CA SER A 98 9.42 23.26 -1.74
C SER A 98 8.61 22.93 -3.00
N GLU A 99 8.45 23.91 -3.89
CA GLU A 99 7.77 23.72 -5.18
C GLU A 99 8.35 22.53 -5.97
N THR A 100 9.68 22.36 -5.93
CA THR A 100 10.38 21.24 -6.58
C THR A 100 10.02 19.90 -5.95
N GLU A 101 10.00 19.80 -4.61
CA GLU A 101 9.66 18.57 -3.89
C GLU A 101 8.21 18.18 -4.11
N ALA A 102 7.29 19.16 -4.01
CA ALA A 102 5.87 18.95 -4.28
C ALA A 102 5.63 18.49 -5.73
N GLN A 103 6.29 19.11 -6.70
CA GLN A 103 6.17 18.72 -8.11
C GLN A 103 6.77 17.33 -8.37
N TYR A 104 7.91 17.01 -7.73
CA TYR A 104 8.52 15.70 -7.87
C TYR A 104 7.65 14.60 -7.27
N LEU A 105 7.08 14.83 -6.08
CA LEU A 105 6.14 13.90 -5.47
C LEU A 105 4.90 13.69 -6.35
N ALA A 106 4.31 14.77 -6.86
CA ALA A 106 3.14 14.69 -7.74
C ALA A 106 3.41 13.83 -8.99
N THR A 107 4.60 13.93 -9.60
CA THR A 107 4.98 13.09 -10.73
C THR A 107 5.11 11.60 -10.36
N ILE A 108 5.54 11.28 -9.14
CA ILE A 108 5.57 9.88 -8.68
C ILE A 108 4.15 9.38 -8.44
N GLU A 109 3.28 10.21 -7.87
CA GLU A 109 1.89 9.86 -7.56
C GLU A 109 1.04 9.64 -8.83
N GLU A 110 1.45 10.14 -9.99
CA GLU A 110 0.78 9.90 -11.28
C GLU A 110 0.78 8.41 -11.69
N ASP A 111 1.72 7.60 -11.19
CA ASP A 111 1.82 6.18 -11.50
C ASP A 111 0.96 5.29 -10.59
N LEU A 112 0.51 5.80 -9.44
CA LEU A 112 -0.27 5.03 -8.47
C LEU A 112 -1.63 4.54 -8.98
N PRO A 113 -2.44 5.33 -9.71
CA PRO A 113 -3.73 4.86 -10.22
C PRO A 113 -3.64 3.55 -11.00
N VAL A 114 -2.64 3.45 -11.87
CA VAL A 114 -2.42 2.25 -12.69
C VAL A 114 -2.12 1.05 -11.80
N GLY A 115 -1.25 1.22 -10.79
CA GLY A 115 -0.93 0.13 -9.86
C GLY A 115 -2.11 -0.29 -8.98
N MET A 116 -2.98 0.65 -8.60
CA MET A 116 -4.17 0.38 -7.79
C MET A 116 -5.26 -0.35 -8.59
N GLU A 117 -5.44 -0.02 -9.87
CA GLU A 117 -6.38 -0.72 -10.77
C GLU A 117 -6.05 -2.21 -10.91
N GLU A 118 -4.76 -2.56 -10.97
CA GLU A 118 -4.30 -3.95 -11.10
C GLU A 118 -4.24 -4.70 -9.75
N LEU A 119 -4.29 -3.98 -8.63
CA LEU A 119 -4.00 -4.53 -7.31
C LEU A 119 -4.99 -5.63 -6.90
N VAL A 120 -6.29 -5.42 -7.13
CA VAL A 120 -7.34 -6.38 -6.73
C VAL A 120 -7.15 -7.70 -7.46
N ASP A 121 -6.90 -7.66 -8.77
CA ASP A 121 -6.70 -8.86 -9.58
C ASP A 121 -5.45 -9.63 -9.15
N LEU A 122 -4.34 -8.92 -8.88
CA LEU A 122 -3.10 -9.52 -8.39
C LEU A 122 -3.30 -10.16 -7.01
N LEU A 123 -4.03 -9.50 -6.12
CA LEU A 123 -4.28 -9.97 -4.76
C LEU A 123 -5.18 -11.21 -4.75
N LEU A 124 -6.21 -11.26 -5.61
CA LEU A 124 -7.05 -12.44 -5.78
C LEU A 124 -6.24 -13.62 -6.32
N ALA A 125 -5.41 -13.39 -7.35
CA ALA A 125 -4.53 -14.43 -7.89
C ALA A 125 -3.52 -14.94 -6.83
N PHE A 126 -3.02 -14.04 -5.97
CA PHE A 126 -2.15 -14.41 -4.86
C PHE A 126 -2.87 -15.27 -3.82
N ILE A 127 -4.10 -14.94 -3.46
CA ILE A 127 -4.91 -15.73 -2.52
C ILE A 127 -5.14 -17.14 -3.06
N GLU A 128 -5.56 -17.27 -4.32
CA GLU A 128 -5.80 -18.58 -4.97
C GLU A 128 -4.51 -19.42 -5.10
N GLY A 129 -3.36 -18.77 -5.27
CA GLY A 129 -2.07 -19.46 -5.46
C GLY A 129 -1.38 -19.88 -4.16
N GLU A 130 -1.40 -19.01 -3.15
CA GLU A 130 -0.52 -19.12 -1.97
C GLU A 130 -1.29 -19.29 -0.64
N LEU A 131 -2.59 -18.98 -0.58
CA LEU A 131 -3.38 -18.97 0.66
C LEU A 131 -4.57 -19.95 0.69
N GLU A 132 -4.81 -20.71 -0.39
CA GLU A 132 -5.78 -21.82 -0.44
C GLU A 132 -5.22 -23.18 0.01
#